data_AF-A0A521ZQP2-F1
#
_entry.id   AF-A0A521ZQP2-F1
#
_cell.length_a   1.000
_cell.length_b   1.000
_cell.length_c   1.000
_cell.angle_alpha   90.00
_cell.angle_beta   90.00
_cell.angle_gamma   90.00
#
_symmetry.space_group_name_H-M   'P 1'
#
loop_
_entity.id
_entity.type
_entity.pdbx_description
1 polymer ?
#
loop_
_entity_poly.entity_id
_entity_poly.type
_entity_poly.pdbx_seq_one_letter_code
_entity_poly.pdbx_strand_id
1 'polypeptide(L)'
;MKTGISCLYTVLLLSGLTVHGQGTFIFDQESADENVSGPAGDIEAFQPIGQSFVPGLNSIGFVRLNLRDLNPANSLGATVIVNLRSGSITGSVVGSTDPVFMADGFNGYPDFFFSTPVSLTPGTTYFLQPQVQSGDSWGVVAYHFAYPNGTLFVGGAADVNNDLWFREGRYIPEPSSVGLILIGLGGLAWRRRKFGADDRQRKLQNQR
;
A
#
# COMPACT_ATOMS: atom_id res chain seq x y z
N MET A 1 -48.23 0.23 -22.55
CA MET A 1 -46.96 -0.40 -22.12
C MET A 1 -45.77 0.54 -22.37
N LYS A 2 -45.54 1.54 -21.51
CA LYS A 2 -44.34 2.42 -21.56
C LYS A 2 -43.73 2.68 -20.18
N THR A 3 -44.35 2.17 -19.12
CA THR A 3 -44.04 2.47 -17.71
C THR A 3 -43.01 1.53 -17.08
N GLY A 4 -42.75 0.35 -17.65
CA GLY A 4 -41.79 -0.61 -17.09
C GLY A 4 -40.32 -0.31 -17.39
N ILE A 5 -40.03 0.44 -18.45
CA ILE A 5 -38.65 0.70 -18.91
C ILE A 5 -37.97 1.79 -18.07
N SER A 6 -38.72 2.74 -17.52
CA SER A 6 -38.17 3.86 -16.75
C SER A 6 -37.61 3.44 -15.38
N CYS A 7 -38.16 2.38 -14.77
CA CYS A 7 -37.75 1.91 -13.45
C CYS A 7 -36.39 1.18 -13.48
N LEU A 8 -36.06 0.52 -14.60
CA LEU A 8 -34.78 -0.17 -14.76
C LEU A 8 -33.58 0.80 -14.90
N TYR A 9 -33.81 2.02 -15.44
CA TYR A 9 -32.76 3.03 -15.60
C TYR A 9 -32.36 3.70 -14.28
N THR A 10 -33.31 3.89 -13.36
CA THR A 10 -33.03 4.48 -12.05
C THR A 10 -32.22 3.54 -11.16
N VAL A 11 -32.47 2.23 -11.25
CA VAL A 11 -31.75 1.22 -10.45
C VAL A 11 -30.29 1.07 -10.89
N LEU A 12 -29.98 1.16 -12.20
CA LEU A 12 -28.60 1.10 -12.70
C LEU A 12 -27.78 2.37 -12.43
N LEU A 13 -28.43 3.53 -12.24
CA LEU A 13 -27.76 4.78 -11.89
C LEU A 13 -27.45 4.89 -10.39
N LEU A 14 -28.21 4.20 -9.52
CA LEU A 14 -27.95 4.18 -8.08
C LEU A 14 -26.95 3.10 -7.63
N SER A 15 -26.79 2.00 -8.38
CA SER A 15 -25.88 0.91 -7.98
C SER A 15 -24.39 1.20 -8.22
N GLY A 16 -24.05 2.26 -8.98
CA GLY A 16 -22.66 2.67 -9.21
C GLY A 16 -22.05 3.54 -8.12
N LEU A 17 -22.82 3.94 -7.11
CA LEU A 17 -22.37 4.89 -6.08
C LEU A 17 -21.69 4.25 -4.87
N THR A 18 -21.67 2.92 -4.76
CA THR A 18 -21.10 2.23 -3.59
C THR A 18 -20.30 0.99 -3.96
N VAL A 19 -19.44 1.07 -4.98
CA VAL A 19 -18.31 0.16 -5.10
C VAL A 19 -17.07 0.95 -4.68
N HIS A 20 -16.78 0.92 -3.38
CA HIS A 20 -15.43 1.11 -2.88
C HIS A 20 -14.80 -0.27 -2.91
N GLY A 21 -13.93 -0.55 -3.87
CA GLY A 21 -12.94 -1.57 -3.56
C GLY A 21 -11.91 -0.94 -2.62
N GLN A 22 -11.12 -1.78 -1.99
CA GLN A 22 -9.94 -1.32 -1.28
C GLN A 22 -8.78 -1.58 -2.25
N GLY A 23 -7.88 -0.59 -2.43
CA GLY A 23 -6.69 -0.80 -3.27
C GLY A 23 -5.96 -2.09 -2.86
N THR A 24 -5.35 -2.76 -3.82
CA THR A 24 -4.81 -4.11 -3.60
C THR A 24 -3.35 -4.04 -3.16
N PHE A 25 -3.05 -4.64 -2.01
CA PHE A 25 -1.68 -4.91 -1.58
C PHE A 25 -1.20 -6.21 -2.21
N ILE A 26 -0.04 -6.14 -2.84
CA ILE A 26 0.71 -7.30 -3.33
C ILE A 26 1.97 -7.37 -2.49
N PHE A 27 2.02 -8.32 -1.56
CA PHE A 27 3.22 -8.60 -0.78
C PHE A 27 4.24 -9.34 -1.64
N ASP A 28 5.50 -8.86 -1.62
CA ASP A 28 6.64 -9.51 -2.25
C ASP A 28 7.40 -10.31 -1.19
N GLN A 29 8.01 -9.62 -0.22
CA GLN A 29 8.66 -10.25 0.93
C GLN A 29 7.92 -9.94 2.24
N GLU A 30 7.85 -10.94 3.11
CA GLU A 30 7.32 -10.83 4.46
C GLU A 30 8.05 -11.77 5.42
N SER A 31 8.26 -11.33 6.67
CA SER A 31 8.79 -12.19 7.72
C SER A 31 7.71 -12.94 8.49
N ALA A 32 6.53 -12.35 8.65
CA ALA A 32 5.42 -12.93 9.40
C ALA A 32 4.06 -12.34 8.99
N ASP A 33 2.98 -12.92 9.55
CA ASP A 33 1.64 -12.36 9.49
C ASP A 33 1.24 -11.58 10.74
N GLU A 34 0.08 -10.92 10.69
CA GLU A 34 -0.43 -10.06 11.77
C GLU A 34 -0.96 -10.84 12.98
N ASN A 35 -0.91 -12.17 12.94
CA ASN A 35 -1.24 -13.04 14.07
C ASN A 35 -0.01 -13.35 14.95
N VAL A 36 1.18 -12.99 14.49
CA VAL A 36 2.45 -13.21 15.22
C VAL A 36 3.04 -11.88 15.64
N SER A 37 3.47 -11.80 16.91
CA SER A 37 4.13 -10.63 17.48
C SER A 37 5.39 -11.05 18.25
N GLY A 38 6.21 -10.07 18.59
CA GLY A 38 7.46 -10.24 19.32
C GLY A 38 7.75 -9.07 20.27
N PRO A 39 8.91 -9.08 20.94
CA PRO A 39 9.41 -7.92 21.65
C PRO A 39 9.71 -6.77 20.66
N ALA A 40 9.70 -5.53 21.15
CA ALA A 40 10.09 -4.38 20.35
C ALA A 40 11.42 -3.81 20.85
N GLY A 41 12.30 -3.47 19.90
CA GLY A 41 13.52 -2.72 20.15
C GLY A 41 13.31 -1.24 19.85
N ASP A 42 13.91 -0.37 20.66
CA ASP A 42 13.89 1.09 20.45
C ASP A 42 14.61 1.47 19.15
N ILE A 43 13.88 2.12 18.24
CA ILE A 43 14.36 2.49 16.92
C ILE A 43 15.54 3.45 17.01
N GLU A 44 15.52 4.41 17.93
CA GLU A 44 16.57 5.43 18.05
C GLU A 44 17.80 4.89 18.77
N ALA A 45 17.61 4.15 19.86
CA ALA A 45 18.71 3.58 20.65
C ALA A 45 19.52 2.53 19.88
N PHE A 46 18.91 1.85 18.90
CA PHE A 46 19.55 0.79 18.13
C PHE A 46 19.97 1.19 16.72
N GLN A 47 20.01 2.50 16.39
CA GLN A 47 20.43 2.95 15.07
C GLN A 47 21.88 2.52 14.72
N PRO A 48 22.16 2.14 13.46
CA PRO A 48 21.17 1.82 12.44
C PRO A 48 20.53 0.45 12.73
N ILE A 49 19.22 0.46 12.93
CA ILE A 49 18.39 -0.75 13.03
C ILE A 49 17.66 -0.95 11.70
N GLY A 50 17.51 -2.18 11.26
CA GLY A 50 16.79 -2.45 10.02
C GLY A 50 16.83 -3.90 9.58
N GLN A 51 16.18 -4.18 8.46
CA GLN A 51 16.06 -5.53 7.91
C GLN A 51 16.61 -5.55 6.49
N SER A 52 17.51 -6.48 6.17
CA SER A 52 17.83 -6.77 4.77
C SER A 52 16.77 -7.66 4.15
N PHE A 53 16.56 -7.52 2.85
CA PHE A 53 15.66 -8.36 2.08
C PHE A 53 16.15 -8.48 0.63
N VAL A 54 15.69 -9.51 -0.07
CA VAL A 54 15.95 -9.72 -1.49
C VAL A 54 14.60 -9.70 -2.21
N PRO A 55 14.29 -8.64 -2.98
CA PRO A 55 13.00 -8.50 -3.65
C PRO A 55 12.88 -9.52 -4.79
N GLY A 56 11.67 -10.05 -4.98
CA GLY A 56 11.26 -10.78 -6.17
C GLY A 56 10.67 -9.86 -7.25
N LEU A 57 10.11 -8.72 -6.84
CA LEU A 57 9.53 -7.71 -7.71
C LEU A 57 10.57 -6.65 -8.13
N ASN A 58 10.30 -5.98 -9.26
CA ASN A 58 11.15 -4.93 -9.81
C ASN A 58 10.88 -3.53 -9.22
N SER A 59 10.03 -3.45 -8.19
CA SER A 59 9.72 -2.20 -7.51
C SER A 59 9.12 -2.44 -6.14
N ILE A 60 9.37 -1.51 -5.22
CA ILE A 60 8.67 -1.42 -3.94
C ILE A 60 7.82 -0.15 -3.90
N GLY A 61 6.58 -0.28 -3.44
CA GLY A 61 5.61 0.81 -3.29
C GLY A 61 5.22 1.08 -1.84
N PHE A 62 5.38 0.10 -0.96
CA PHE A 62 5.13 0.29 0.47
C PHE A 62 5.96 -0.66 1.34
N VAL A 63 6.05 -0.31 2.61
CA VAL A 63 6.57 -1.15 3.71
C VAL A 63 5.53 -1.13 4.82
N ARG A 64 5.25 -2.28 5.42
CA ARG A 64 4.50 -2.40 6.66
C ARG A 64 5.45 -2.91 7.73
N LEU A 65 5.40 -2.30 8.91
CA LEU A 65 6.15 -2.72 10.10
C LEU A 65 5.17 -3.00 11.23
N ASN A 66 5.60 -3.70 12.27
CA ASN A 66 4.85 -3.78 13.53
C ASN A 66 5.55 -2.86 14.52
N LEU A 67 4.88 -1.78 14.89
CA LEU A 67 5.42 -0.70 15.70
C LEU A 67 4.60 -0.52 16.97
N ARG A 68 5.27 -0.08 18.03
CA ARG A 68 4.61 0.28 19.28
C ARG A 68 5.26 1.48 19.94
N ASP A 69 4.43 2.23 20.63
CA ASP A 69 4.87 3.23 21.59
C ASP A 69 5.61 2.57 22.76
N LEU A 70 6.79 3.09 23.11
CA LEU A 70 7.60 2.60 24.23
C LEU A 70 7.33 3.34 25.54
N ASN A 71 6.70 4.53 25.50
CA ASN A 71 6.32 5.30 26.69
C ASN A 71 4.83 5.68 26.67
N PRO A 72 3.92 4.69 26.62
CA PRO A 72 2.50 4.98 26.53
C PRO A 72 1.99 5.79 27.72
N ALA A 73 0.96 6.60 27.49
CA ALA A 73 0.29 7.51 28.44
C ALA A 73 1.09 8.77 28.82
N ASN A 74 2.03 9.20 27.98
CA ASN A 74 2.71 10.49 28.12
C ASN A 74 2.10 11.62 27.25
N SER A 75 1.04 11.32 26.49
CA SER A 75 0.37 12.22 25.54
C SER A 75 1.22 12.69 24.36
N LEU A 76 2.30 11.97 24.02
CA LEU A 76 3.17 12.25 22.88
C LEU A 76 3.09 11.13 21.85
N GLY A 77 2.94 11.50 20.58
CA GLY A 77 3.08 10.57 19.46
C GLY A 77 4.45 10.69 18.80
N ALA A 78 4.69 9.87 17.78
CA ALA A 78 5.90 9.93 16.97
C ALA A 78 5.61 9.91 15.47
N THR A 79 6.50 10.53 14.71
CA THR A 79 6.52 10.47 13.25
C THR A 79 7.70 9.62 12.80
N VAL A 80 7.41 8.57 12.05
CA VAL A 80 8.41 7.60 11.56
C VAL A 80 8.45 7.62 10.04
N ILE A 81 9.63 7.40 9.48
CA ILE A 81 9.85 7.06 8.06
C ILE A 81 10.58 5.72 7.95
N VAL A 82 10.53 5.13 6.76
CA VAL A 82 11.40 4.01 6.39
C VAL A 82 12.29 4.43 5.22
N ASN A 83 13.60 4.45 5.46
CA ASN A 83 14.58 4.60 4.40
C ASN A 83 14.83 3.25 3.73
N LEU A 84 14.87 3.24 2.41
CA LEU A 84 15.34 2.11 1.62
C LEU A 84 16.80 2.34 1.22
N ARG A 85 17.67 1.39 1.52
CA ARG A 85 19.10 1.47 1.23
C ARG A 85 19.60 0.36 0.34
N SER A 86 20.69 0.64 -0.35
CA SER A 86 21.41 -0.31 -1.21
C SER A 86 22.84 -0.53 -0.72
N GLY A 87 23.38 -1.73 -0.96
CA GLY A 87 24.74 -2.12 -0.60
C GLY A 87 24.92 -2.53 0.88
N SER A 88 24.48 -1.71 1.83
CA SER A 88 24.51 -2.04 3.26
C SER A 88 23.45 -1.25 4.06
N ILE A 89 23.25 -1.61 5.34
CA ILE A 89 22.37 -0.86 6.26
C ILE A 89 22.85 0.59 6.49
N THR A 90 24.10 0.90 6.17
CA THR A 90 24.68 2.27 6.18
C THR A 90 24.91 2.83 4.78
N GLY A 91 24.58 2.08 3.73
CA GLY A 91 24.84 2.40 2.32
C GLY A 91 23.89 3.47 1.77
N SER A 92 23.94 3.75 0.47
CA SER A 92 23.16 4.85 -0.12
C SER A 92 21.66 4.65 0.05
N VAL A 93 20.96 5.70 0.50
CA VAL A 93 19.50 5.77 0.50
C VAL A 93 19.03 5.91 -0.95
N VAL A 94 18.26 4.94 -1.42
CA VAL A 94 17.70 4.90 -2.79
C VAL A 94 16.21 5.29 -2.82
N GLY A 95 15.59 5.42 -1.65
CA GLY A 95 14.25 5.96 -1.48
C GLY A 95 13.90 6.16 -0.01
N SER A 96 12.90 6.99 0.26
CA SER A 96 12.30 7.17 1.59
C SER A 96 10.79 7.19 1.45
N THR A 97 10.10 6.60 2.41
CA THR A 97 8.64 6.69 2.47
C THR A 97 8.21 8.10 2.89
N ASP A 98 6.93 8.40 2.66
CA ASP A 98 6.28 9.52 3.31
C ASP A 98 6.24 9.28 4.84
N PRO A 99 6.30 10.35 5.65
CA PRO A 99 6.25 10.24 7.10
C PRO A 99 4.87 9.80 7.58
N VAL A 100 4.84 8.88 8.55
CA VAL A 100 3.61 8.41 9.20
C VAL A 100 3.63 8.84 10.65
N PHE A 101 2.64 9.63 11.05
CA PHE A 101 2.39 9.98 12.45
C PHE A 101 1.55 8.90 13.13
N MET A 102 1.95 8.51 14.33
CA MET A 102 1.22 7.60 15.20
C MET A 102 1.04 8.27 16.57
N ALA A 103 -0.17 8.16 17.13
CA ALA A 103 -0.52 8.78 18.40
C ALA A 103 0.00 7.99 19.61
N ASP A 104 0.05 8.65 20.78
CA ASP A 104 0.32 8.03 22.08
C ASP A 104 -0.48 6.72 22.28
N GLY A 105 0.19 5.68 22.76
CA GLY A 105 -0.39 4.36 23.00
C GLY A 105 -0.58 3.50 21.75
N PHE A 106 -0.08 3.92 20.59
CA PHE A 106 -0.18 3.13 19.36
C PHE A 106 0.55 1.79 19.49
N ASN A 107 -0.10 0.74 19.00
CA ASN A 107 0.45 -0.60 18.88
C ASN A 107 -0.23 -1.27 17.67
N GLY A 108 0.50 -1.47 16.58
CA GLY A 108 -0.09 -2.00 15.36
C GLY A 108 0.82 -1.96 14.15
N TYR A 109 0.19 -2.07 12.97
CA TYR A 109 0.87 -2.36 11.71
C TYR A 109 0.70 -1.22 10.69
N PRO A 110 1.38 -0.07 10.85
CA PRO A 110 1.22 1.05 9.93
C PRO A 110 1.84 0.75 8.56
N ASP A 111 1.19 1.25 7.51
CA ASP A 111 1.71 1.26 6.15
C ASP A 111 2.51 2.52 5.86
N PHE A 112 3.74 2.36 5.39
CA PHE A 112 4.61 3.41 4.91
C PHE A 112 4.69 3.35 3.39
N PHE A 113 4.14 4.35 2.72
CA PHE A 113 4.13 4.41 1.25
C PHE A 113 5.29 5.24 0.73
N PHE A 114 5.87 4.82 -0.39
CA PHE A 114 6.72 5.70 -1.19
C PHE A 114 5.83 6.59 -2.06
N SER A 115 6.08 7.90 -2.09
CA SER A 115 5.34 8.85 -2.94
C SER A 115 5.42 8.48 -4.43
N THR A 116 6.51 7.83 -4.84
CA THR A 116 6.66 7.16 -6.14
C THR A 116 7.32 5.79 -5.90
N PRO A 117 6.80 4.69 -6.48
CA PRO A 117 7.42 3.37 -6.32
C PRO A 117 8.90 3.38 -6.73
N VAL A 118 9.76 2.85 -5.87
CA VAL A 118 11.21 2.81 -6.09
C VAL A 118 11.54 1.58 -6.92
N SER A 119 12.30 1.75 -8.00
CA SER A 119 12.73 0.64 -8.87
C SER A 119 13.79 -0.21 -8.16
N LEU A 120 13.59 -1.52 -8.17
CA LEU A 120 14.50 -2.50 -7.59
C LEU A 120 14.98 -3.49 -8.64
N THR A 121 16.16 -4.05 -8.41
CA THR A 121 16.64 -5.19 -9.19
C THR A 121 16.29 -6.48 -8.45
N PRO A 122 15.41 -7.35 -9.00
CA PRO A 122 15.11 -8.63 -8.37
C PRO A 122 16.37 -9.44 -8.10
N GLY A 123 16.43 -10.11 -6.96
CA GLY A 123 17.61 -10.88 -6.54
C GLY A 123 18.78 -10.06 -5.97
N THR A 124 18.66 -8.73 -5.88
CA THR A 124 19.67 -7.84 -5.27
C THR A 124 19.27 -7.48 -3.84
N THR A 125 20.19 -7.56 -2.87
CA THR A 125 19.89 -7.21 -1.48
C THR A 125 19.69 -5.71 -1.28
N TYR A 126 18.59 -5.35 -0.61
CA TYR A 126 18.28 -4.00 -0.12
C TYR A 126 18.02 -4.03 1.38
N PHE A 127 17.94 -2.85 2.01
CA PHE A 127 17.78 -2.71 3.46
C PHE A 127 16.68 -1.72 3.79
N LEU A 128 15.75 -2.12 4.66
CA LEU A 128 14.73 -1.28 5.26
C LEU A 128 15.27 -0.73 6.58
N GLN A 129 15.37 0.59 6.71
CA GLN A 129 15.83 1.27 7.92
C GLN A 129 14.72 2.20 8.44
N PRO A 130 13.94 1.80 9.46
CA PRO A 130 13.05 2.72 10.13
C PRO A 130 13.83 3.79 10.90
N GLN A 131 13.28 5.01 10.91
CA GLN A 131 13.84 6.14 11.64
C GLN A 131 12.72 7.02 12.20
N VAL A 132 12.80 7.34 13.49
CA VAL A 132 11.95 8.36 14.11
C VAL A 132 12.46 9.73 13.66
N GLN A 133 11.57 10.54 13.07
CA GLN A 133 11.89 11.92 12.65
C GLN A 133 11.66 12.94 13.76
N SER A 134 10.62 12.72 14.57
CA SER A 134 10.22 13.62 15.64
C SER A 134 9.22 12.93 16.57
N GLY A 135 9.16 13.41 17.82
CA GLY A 135 8.20 12.95 18.81
C GLY A 135 8.88 12.10 19.88
N ASP A 136 8.18 11.06 20.33
CA ASP A 136 8.64 10.14 21.37
C ASP A 136 9.44 8.94 20.81
N SER A 137 10.07 8.17 21.71
CA SER A 137 10.73 6.91 21.38
C SER A 137 9.72 5.86 20.90
N TRP A 138 10.10 5.17 19.82
CA TRP A 138 9.24 4.22 19.14
C TRP A 138 9.92 2.87 19.00
N GLY A 139 9.17 1.81 19.24
CA GLY A 139 9.62 0.43 19.18
C GLY A 139 9.29 -0.22 17.84
N VAL A 140 10.25 -0.94 17.27
CA VAL A 140 10.03 -1.85 16.13
C VAL A 140 10.09 -3.29 16.61
N VAL A 141 9.08 -4.09 16.26
CA VAL A 141 9.02 -5.50 16.65
C VAL A 141 10.07 -6.32 15.93
N ALA A 142 10.82 -7.11 16.69
CA ALA A 142 11.83 -8.03 16.19
C ALA A 142 11.76 -9.36 16.95
N TYR A 143 11.86 -10.48 16.24
CA TYR A 143 11.84 -11.82 16.82
C TYR A 143 12.42 -12.85 15.84
N HIS A 144 12.47 -14.12 16.24
CA HIS A 144 12.94 -15.22 15.39
C HIS A 144 11.91 -15.62 14.30
N PHE A 145 11.46 -14.69 13.46
CA PHE A 145 10.46 -14.97 12.43
C PHE A 145 10.96 -15.95 11.34
N ALA A 146 12.26 -16.26 11.33
CA ALA A 146 12.90 -17.24 10.44
C ALA A 146 12.77 -16.85 8.97
N TYR A 147 12.88 -15.56 8.68
CA TYR A 147 12.84 -15.04 7.33
C TYR A 147 14.11 -15.44 6.56
N PRO A 148 14.00 -16.20 5.46
CA PRO A 148 15.17 -16.86 4.86
C PRO A 148 16.01 -15.92 3.96
N ASN A 149 15.44 -14.80 3.51
CA ASN A 149 16.01 -13.97 2.45
C ASN A 149 16.58 -12.65 3.00
N GLY A 150 16.99 -12.64 4.25
CA GLY A 150 17.43 -11.42 4.92
C GLY A 150 17.99 -11.64 6.30
N THR A 151 18.29 -10.53 6.95
CA THR A 151 18.87 -10.50 8.30
C THR A 151 18.53 -9.17 8.96
N LEU A 152 18.20 -9.22 10.25
CA LEU A 152 18.11 -8.03 11.11
C LEU A 152 19.49 -7.38 11.28
N PHE A 153 19.52 -6.06 11.37
CA PHE A 153 20.68 -5.29 11.79
C PHE A 153 20.31 -4.49 13.03
N VAL A 154 21.17 -4.50 14.04
CA VAL A 154 21.02 -3.74 15.30
C VAL A 154 22.35 -3.03 15.55
N GLY A 155 22.33 -1.70 15.69
CA GLY A 155 23.57 -0.92 15.80
C GLY A 155 24.51 -1.11 14.60
N GLY A 156 23.96 -1.46 13.43
CA GLY A 156 24.71 -1.77 12.21
C GLY A 156 25.36 -3.16 12.15
N ALA A 157 25.25 -3.97 13.21
CA ALA A 157 25.72 -5.35 13.22
C ALA A 157 24.59 -6.30 12.81
N ALA A 158 24.91 -7.33 12.03
CA ALA A 158 23.95 -8.35 11.64
C ALA A 158 23.58 -9.24 12.83
N ASP A 159 22.29 -9.41 13.08
CA ASP A 159 21.72 -10.37 14.02
C ASP A 159 21.02 -11.47 13.21
N VAL A 160 21.73 -12.57 13.01
CA VAL A 160 21.31 -13.69 12.13
C VAL A 160 20.18 -14.54 12.70
N ASN A 161 19.80 -14.34 13.97
CA ASN A 161 18.78 -15.17 14.64
C ASN A 161 17.42 -14.48 14.72
N ASN A 162 17.36 -13.20 14.35
CA ASN A 162 16.18 -12.38 14.49
C ASN A 162 15.89 -11.65 13.17
N ASP A 163 14.64 -11.25 13.04
CA ASP A 163 14.10 -10.49 11.93
C ASP A 163 13.22 -9.40 12.49
N LEU A 164 13.15 -8.25 11.82
CA LEU A 164 12.03 -7.34 12.02
C LEU A 164 10.74 -8.03 11.60
N TRP A 165 9.63 -7.72 12.27
CA TRP A 165 8.32 -7.95 11.67
C TRP A 165 8.16 -6.96 10.54
N PHE A 166 8.07 -7.43 9.30
CA PHE A 166 7.87 -6.57 8.13
C PHE A 166 7.11 -7.27 7.02
N ARG A 167 6.49 -6.44 6.17
CA ARG A 167 6.00 -6.81 4.84
C ARG A 167 6.36 -5.70 3.88
N GLU A 168 6.67 -6.03 2.65
CA GLU A 168 6.86 -5.05 1.59
C GLU A 168 6.22 -5.52 0.30
N GLY A 169 6.05 -4.59 -0.63
CA GLY A 169 5.67 -4.92 -1.99
C GLY A 169 5.05 -3.75 -2.71
N ARG A 170 4.05 -4.00 -3.57
CA ARG A 170 3.39 -2.98 -4.39
C ARG A 170 1.95 -2.75 -3.92
N TYR A 171 1.56 -1.48 -3.85
CA TYR A 171 0.17 -1.07 -3.70
C TYR A 171 -0.38 -0.64 -5.06
N ILE A 172 -1.48 -1.26 -5.49
CA ILE A 172 -2.19 -0.88 -6.71
C ILE A 172 -3.43 -0.09 -6.31
N PRO A 173 -3.44 1.25 -6.53
CA PRO A 173 -4.62 2.06 -6.27
C PRO A 173 -5.75 1.67 -7.22
N GLU A 174 -6.98 1.90 -6.78
CA GLU A 174 -8.15 1.58 -7.58
C GLU A 174 -8.18 2.36 -8.89
N PRO A 175 -8.62 1.74 -10.01
CA PRO A 175 -9.02 2.49 -11.18
C PRO A 175 -10.17 3.44 -10.82
N SER A 176 -10.16 4.66 -11.32
CA SER A 176 -11.22 5.63 -11.07
C SER A 176 -12.59 5.10 -11.55
N SER A 177 -13.49 4.81 -10.61
CA SER A 177 -14.88 4.40 -10.89
C SER A 177 -15.62 5.44 -11.73
N VAL A 178 -15.28 6.73 -11.60
CA VAL A 178 -15.81 7.81 -12.44
C VAL A 178 -15.46 7.61 -13.91
N GLY A 179 -14.22 7.22 -14.20
CA GLY A 179 -13.79 6.93 -15.57
C GLY A 179 -14.59 5.80 -16.21
N LEU A 180 -14.80 4.71 -15.46
CA LEU A 180 -15.62 3.56 -15.90
C LEU A 180 -17.08 3.96 -16.14
N ILE A 181 -17.67 4.77 -15.26
CA ILE A 181 -19.04 5.29 -15.43
C ILE A 181 -19.13 6.16 -16.68
N LEU A 182 -18.19 7.09 -16.90
CA LEU A 182 -18.19 7.97 -18.07
C LEU A 182 -18.06 7.18 -19.38
N ILE A 183 -17.19 6.16 -19.41
CA ILE A 183 -17.05 5.28 -20.58
C ILE A 183 -18.37 4.52 -20.82
N GLY A 184 -18.98 3.96 -19.77
CA GLY A 184 -20.26 3.25 -19.87
C GLY A 184 -21.40 4.13 -20.38
N LEU A 185 -21.55 5.33 -19.82
CA LEU A 185 -22.54 6.32 -20.27
C LEU A 185 -22.28 6.77 -21.71
N GLY A 186 -21.01 6.99 -22.08
CA GLY A 186 -20.60 7.33 -23.43
C GLY A 186 -20.99 6.25 -24.45
N GLY A 187 -20.72 4.99 -24.15
CA GLY A 187 -21.10 3.84 -25.00
C GLY A 187 -22.61 3.71 -25.18
N LEU A 188 -23.39 3.89 -24.11
CA LEU A 188 -24.86 3.88 -24.15
C LEU A 188 -25.42 5.04 -24.99
N ALA A 189 -24.87 6.24 -24.83
CA ALA A 189 -25.27 7.41 -25.61
C ALA A 189 -24.97 7.23 -27.10
N TRP A 190 -23.79 6.69 -27.43
CA TRP A 190 -23.41 6.39 -28.82
C TRP A 190 -24.32 5.36 -29.46
N ARG A 191 -24.60 4.25 -28.76
CA ARG A 191 -25.53 3.21 -29.22
C ARG A 191 -26.92 3.78 -29.51
N ARG A 192 -27.46 4.60 -28.60
CA ARG A 192 -28.77 5.26 -28.80
C ARG A 192 -28.78 6.17 -30.04
N ARG A 193 -27.70 6.92 -30.28
CA ARG A 193 -27.60 7.79 -31.46
C ARG A 193 -27.58 6.99 -32.76
N LYS A 194 -26.77 5.93 -32.84
CA LYS A 194 -26.62 5.13 -34.06
C LYS A 194 -27.92 4.42 -34.45
N PHE A 195 -28.51 3.65 -33.53
CA PHE A 195 -29.73 2.88 -33.83
C PHE A 195 -30.99 3.77 -33.93
N GLY A 196 -31.04 4.91 -33.22
CA GLY A 196 -32.14 5.87 -33.35
C GLY A 196 -32.10 6.69 -34.65
N ALA A 197 -30.96 6.74 -35.35
CA ALA A 197 -30.85 7.35 -36.68
C ALA A 197 -31.33 6.37 -37.76
N ASP A 198 -30.92 5.10 -37.68
CA ASP A 198 -31.31 4.05 -38.62
C ASP A 198 -32.83 3.81 -38.62
N ASP A 199 -33.46 3.83 -37.44
CA ASP A 199 -34.89 3.60 -37.29
C ASP A 199 -35.75 4.76 -37.86
N ARG A 200 -35.20 5.98 -37.87
CA ARG A 200 -35.84 7.15 -38.52
C ARG A 200 -35.74 7.07 -40.05
N GLN A 201 -34.59 6.64 -40.57
CA GLN A 201 -34.40 6.47 -42.02
C GLN A 201 -35.32 5.38 -42.59
N ARG A 202 -35.49 4.25 -41.89
CA ARG A 202 -36.42 3.18 -42.30
C ARG A 202 -37.88 3.63 -42.36
N LYS A 203 -38.33 4.46 -41.40
CA LYS A 203 -39.71 4.99 -41.41
C LYS A 203 -39.97 5.95 -42.56
N LEU A 204 -38.97 6.72 -42.98
CA LEU A 204 -39.08 7.64 -44.12
C LEU A 204 -39.12 6.90 -45.47
N GLN A 205 -38.47 5.74 -45.59
CA GLN A 205 -38.51 4.94 -46.81
C GLN A 205 -39.82 4.18 -47.01
N ASN A 206 -40.55 3.83 -45.94
CA ASN A 206 -41.83 3.12 -46.01
C ASN A 206 -43.06 4.04 -46.20
N GLN A 207 -42.87 5.35 -46.35
CA GLN A 207 -43.94 6.32 -46.63
C GLN A 207 -43.99 6.77 -48.10
N ARG A 208 -43.29 6.07 -48.99
CA ARG A 208 -43.41 6.21 -50.45
C ARG A 208 -44.03 4.95 -51.01
#